data_AF-A0A252D8D0-F1
#
_entry.id   AF-A0A252D8D0-F1
#
_cell.length_a   1.000
_cell.length_b   1.000
_cell.length_c   1.000
_cell.angle_alpha   90.00
_cell.angle_beta   90.00
_cell.angle_gamma   90.00
#
_symmetry.space_group_name_H-M   'P 1'
#
loop_
_entity.id
_entity.type
_entity.pdbx_description
1 polymer ?
#
loop_
_entity_poly.entity_id
_entity_poly.type
_entity_poly.pdbx_seq_one_letter_code
_entity_poly.pdbx_strand_id
1 'polypeptide(L)' 'MFRPFTSRNKWKGSIPKQGTSLVQAARFLGIDQSTLYMALQKGQIPTSRRNGRTVISQGALMDYKVRTRPVL' A
#
# COMPACT_ATOMS: atom_id res chain seq x y z
N MET A 1 -8.52 17.19 23.54
CA MET A 1 -7.81 17.97 22.49
C MET A 1 -7.40 17.03 21.36
N PHE A 2 -8.17 16.99 20.28
CA PHE A 2 -7.82 16.22 19.09
C PHE A 2 -6.79 17.01 18.28
N ARG A 3 -5.58 16.47 18.13
CA ARG A 3 -4.53 17.08 17.30
C ARG A 3 -4.96 16.93 15.83
N PRO A 4 -5.05 18.01 15.03
CA PRO A 4 -5.27 17.86 13.61
C PRO A 4 -3.99 17.25 13.03
N PHE A 5 -4.06 15.99 12.60
CA PHE A 5 -3.02 15.38 11.78
C PHE A 5 -3.09 16.04 10.41
N THR A 6 -2.47 17.21 10.28
CA THR A 6 -2.36 17.92 9.01
C THR A 6 -1.51 17.08 8.06
N SER A 7 -2.19 16.34 7.20
CA SER A 7 -1.63 15.62 6.07
C SER A 7 -1.08 16.63 5.06
N ARG A 8 0.17 17.06 5.26
CA ARG A 8 0.91 17.86 4.29
C ARG A 8 1.59 16.89 3.32
N ASN A 9 1.06 16.84 2.09
CA ASN A 9 1.68 16.20 0.94
C ASN A 9 3.13 16.67 0.76
N LYS A 10 4.11 15.84 1.15
CA LYS A 10 5.51 15.93 0.71
C LYS A 10 5.83 14.70 -0.14
N TRP A 11 5.34 14.71 -1.37
CA TRP A 11 5.77 13.78 -2.41
C TRP A 11 7.06 14.29 -3.05
N LYS A 12 8.18 14.23 -2.32
CA LYS A 12 9.53 14.27 -2.89
C LYS A 12 10.54 13.90 -1.80
N GLY A 13 11.32 12.84 -2.02
CA GLY A 13 12.53 12.55 -1.24
C GLY A 13 12.43 11.32 -0.35
N SER A 14 12.56 10.15 -0.98
CA SER A 14 13.24 8.94 -0.50
C SER A 14 12.47 7.72 -1.02
N ILE A 15 13.00 7.11 -2.08
CA ILE A 15 12.59 5.78 -2.52
C ILE A 15 13.04 4.85 -1.40
N PRO A 16 12.15 4.29 -0.57
CA PRO A 16 12.61 3.32 0.39
C PRO A 16 12.93 2.06 -0.42
N LYS A 17 14.21 1.68 -0.49
CA LYS A 17 14.68 0.36 -0.96
C LYS A 17 14.14 -0.81 -0.11
N GLN A 18 13.18 -0.54 0.77
CA GLN A 18 12.59 -1.41 1.77
C GLN A 18 11.10 -1.39 1.45
N GLY A 19 10.53 -2.52 1.04
CA GLY A 19 9.22 -2.52 0.40
C GLY A 19 8.11 -1.90 1.27
N THR A 20 7.02 -1.57 0.58
CA THR A 20 5.97 -0.69 1.08
C THR A 20 5.23 -1.35 2.24
N SER A 21 5.14 -0.62 3.37
CA SER A 21 4.31 -1.05 4.49
C SER A 21 2.82 -1.08 4.09
N LEU A 22 2.02 -1.89 4.78
CA LEU A 22 0.58 -2.04 4.54
C LEU A 22 -0.17 -0.70 4.50
N VAL A 23 0.11 0.18 5.46
CA VAL A 23 -0.53 1.51 5.54
C VAL A 23 -0.15 2.38 4.35
N GLN A 24 1.11 2.33 3.93
CA GLN A 24 1.62 3.11 2.81
C GLN A 24 1.09 2.59 1.47
N ALA A 25 0.93 1.27 1.35
CA ALA A 25 0.30 0.62 0.22
C ALA A 25 -1.18 1.00 0.07
N ALA A 26 -1.93 1.02 1.18
CA ALA A 26 -3.34 1.40 1.19
C ALA A 26 -3.52 2.86 0.71
N ARG A 27 -2.71 3.77 1.25
CA ARG A 27 -2.67 5.18 0.83
C ARG A 27 -2.31 5.35 -0.64
N PHE A 28 -1.36 4.56 -1.15
CA PHE A 28 -0.96 4.62 -2.55
C PHE A 28 -2.06 4.13 -3.51
N LEU A 29 -2.81 3.12 -3.10
CA LEU A 29 -3.95 2.58 -3.85
C LEU A 29 -5.22 3.43 -3.68
N GLY A 30 -5.28 4.31 -2.68
CA GLY A 30 -6.47 5.10 -2.36
C GLY A 30 -7.60 4.28 -1.77
N ILE A 31 -7.28 3.15 -1.12
CA ILE A 31 -8.25 2.22 -0.52
C ILE A 31 -8.04 2.13 0.99
N ASP A 32 -9.05 1.65 1.70
CA ASP A 32 -8.94 1.35 3.12
C ASP A 32 -7.93 0.24 3.42
N GLN A 33 -7.30 0.35 4.59
CA GLN A 33 -6.33 -0.65 5.06
C GLN A 33 -6.97 -2.03 5.24
N SER A 34 -8.25 -2.09 5.65
CA SER A 34 -9.03 -3.32 5.75
C SER A 34 -9.25 -3.98 4.39
N THR A 35 -9.61 -3.20 3.38
CA THR A 35 -9.76 -3.65 1.99
C THR A 35 -8.45 -4.21 1.46
N LEU A 36 -7.34 -3.51 1.71
CA LEU A 36 -6.02 -4.01 1.35
C LEU A 36 -5.68 -5.31 2.10
N TYR A 37 -5.97 -5.39 3.39
CA TYR A 37 -5.74 -6.60 4.20
C TYR A 37 -6.52 -7.80 3.65
N MET A 38 -7.79 -7.60 3.27
CA MET A 38 -8.59 -8.64 2.62
C MET A 38 -7.98 -9.09 1.28
N ALA A 39 -7.49 -8.15 0.46
CA ALA A 39 -6.82 -8.48 -0.79
C ALA A 39 -5.54 -9.31 -0.57
N LEU A 40 -4.77 -9.01 0.49
CA LEU A 40 -3.62 -9.82 0.89
C LEU A 40 -4.03 -11.21 1.37
N GLN A 41 -5.03 -11.30 2.24
CA GLN A 41 -5.53 -12.57 2.77
C GLN A 41 -6.08 -13.47 1.66
N LYS A 42 -6.71 -12.89 0.64
CA LYS A 42 -7.17 -13.58 -0.57
C LYS A 42 -6.05 -13.93 -1.55
N GLY A 43 -4.81 -13.53 -1.29
CA GLY A 43 -3.67 -13.76 -2.19
C GLY A 43 -3.72 -12.95 -3.49
N GLN A 44 -4.53 -11.89 -3.55
CA GLN A 44 -4.68 -11.06 -4.75
C GLN A 44 -3.49 -10.13 -4.99
N ILE A 45 -2.68 -9.90 -3.95
CA ILE A 45 -1.49 -9.05 -4.01
C ILE A 45 -0.30 -9.88 -3.52
N PRO A 46 0.74 -10.09 -4.35
CA PRO A 46 1.91 -10.82 -3.92
C PRO A 46 2.67 -10.07 -2.82
N THR A 47 2.83 -10.74 -1.68
CA THR A 47 3.56 -10.25 -0.51
C THR A 47 4.83 -11.06 -0.28
N SER A 48 5.87 -10.40 0.23
CA SER A 48 7.06 -11.06 0.75
C SER A 48 7.17 -10.83 2.26
N ARG A 49 7.70 -11.82 2.98
CA ARG A 49 8.09 -11.62 4.39
C ARG A 49 9.59 -11.31 4.45
N ARG A 50 9.93 -10.14 4.99
CA ARG A 50 11.32 -9.73 5.22
C ARG A 50 11.49 -9.37 6.69
N ASN A 51 12.38 -10.06 7.39
CA ASN A 51 12.67 -9.85 8.82
C ASN A 51 11.39 -9.88 9.69
N GLY A 52 10.49 -10.84 9.44
CA GLY A 52 9.22 -10.98 10.17
C GLY A 52 8.13 -9.96 9.81
N ARG A 53 8.37 -9.05 8.86
CA ARG A 53 7.38 -8.07 8.40
C ARG A 53 6.81 -8.44 7.04
N THR A 54 5.50 -8.27 6.87
CA THR A 54 4.85 -8.36 5.55
C THR A 54 5.17 -7.12 4.76
N VAL A 55 5.75 -7.32 3.59
CA VAL A 55 6.24 -6.28 2.71
C VAL A 55 5.62 -6.47 1.33
N ILE A 56 5.06 -5.40 0.77
CA ILE A 56 4.49 -5.41 -0.58
C ILE A 56 5.47 -4.72 -1.53
N SER A 57 5.80 -5.38 -2.64
CA SER A 57 6.63 -4.75 -3.66
C SER A 57 5.83 -3.71 -4.43
N GLN A 58 6.50 -2.67 -4.92
CA GLN A 58 5.82 -1.64 -5.72
C GLN A 58 5.22 -2.23 -7.01
N GLY A 59 5.91 -3.20 -7.64
CA GLY A 59 5.38 -3.92 -8.81
C GLY A 59 4.06 -4.62 -8.51
N ALA A 60 3.94 -5.28 -7.35
CA ALA A 60 2.70 -5.91 -6.91
C ALA A 60 1.55 -4.91 -6.73
N LEU A 61 1.85 -3.71 -6.20
CA LEU A 61 0.84 -2.66 -6.04
C LEU A 61 0.37 -2.09 -7.38
N MET A 62 1.30 -1.88 -8.32
CA MET A 62 0.96 -1.35 -9.65
C MET A 62 0.12 -2.34 -10.43
N ASP A 63 0.50 -3.61 -10.40
CA ASP A 63 -0.23 -4.67 -11.06
C ASP A 63 -1.65 -4.85 -10.48
N TYR A 64 -1.78 -4.85 -9.15
CA TYR A 64 -3.09 -4.86 -8.50
C TYR A 64 -3.94 -3.65 -8.90
N LYS A 65 -3.37 -2.44 -8.92
CA LYS A 65 -4.08 -1.22 -9.35
C LYS A 65 -4.60 -1.33 -10.78
N VAL A 66 -3.86 -1.95 -11.69
CA VAL A 66 -4.32 -2.19 -13.06
C VAL A 66 -5.48 -3.18 -13.09
N ARG A 67 -5.41 -4.26 -12.31
CA ARG A 67 -6.50 -5.26 -12.22
C ARG A 67 -7.77 -4.71 -11.57
N THR A 68 -7.64 -3.82 -10.59
CA THR A 68 -8.77 -3.29 -9.82
C THR A 68 -9.34 -2.01 -10.43
N ARG A 69 -8.69 -1.43 -11.46
CA ARG A 69 -9.25 -0.28 -12.18
C ARG A 69 -10.54 -0.71 -12.89
N PRO A 70 -11.70 -0.11 -12.56
CA PRO A 70 -12.87 -0.28 -13.40
C PRO A 70 -12.52 0.32 -14.76
N VAL A 71 -12.60 -0.50 -15.80
CA VAL A 71 -12.63 -0.02 -17.17
C VAL A 71 -13.96 0.72 -17.29
N LEU A 72 -13.89 2.05 -17.29
CA LEU A 72 -15.04 2.91 -17.60
C LEU A 72 -15.48 2.68 -19.03
#